data_AF-A0A0P7VIM9-F1
#
_entry.id   AF-A0A0P7VIM9-F1
#
_cell.length_a   1.000
_cell.length_b   1.000
_cell.length_c   1.000
_cell.angle_alpha   90.00
_cell.angle_beta   90.00
_cell.angle_gamma   90.00
#
_symmetry.space_group_name_H-M   'P 1'
#
loop_
_entity.id
_entity.type
_entity.pdbx_description
1 polymer ?
#
loop_
_entity_poly.entity_id
_entity_poly.type
_entity_poly.pdbx_seq_one_letter_code
_entity_poly.pdbx_strand_id
1 'polypeptide(L)'
;MRLALLLTLLPVSAPAAEFAFCWGGAGGHVLEGRMTVPDAALAKPLVTEADVTAFAIAGYLDGRPVGGWSLDELTPRTAWNLNFDPAAMEFVTGGYSTSPRGQAWNARGSVDDCGRPGFGFNSGAGSQDVCIDDTWRIDSVIAAETPFPVHPADSAPPCLAAPVIGTAPQSHPPPRS
;
A
#
# COMPACT_ATOMS: atom_id res chain seq x y z
N MET A 1 46.92 -23.25 -31.39
CA MET A 1 45.77 -22.32 -31.51
C MET A 1 44.74 -22.75 -30.48
N ARG A 2 44.64 -22.07 -29.33
CA ARG A 2 43.69 -22.39 -28.26
C ARG A 2 42.40 -21.61 -28.54
N LEU A 3 41.32 -22.32 -28.87
CA LEU A 3 40.00 -21.74 -29.08
C LEU A 3 39.39 -21.46 -27.70
N ALA A 4 39.30 -20.19 -27.31
CA ALA A 4 38.61 -19.78 -26.09
C ALA A 4 37.11 -19.66 -26.39
N LEU A 5 36.31 -20.55 -25.80
CA LEU A 5 34.86 -20.51 -25.89
C LEU A 5 34.33 -19.50 -24.87
N LEU A 6 33.93 -18.31 -25.32
CA LEU A 6 33.21 -17.35 -24.48
C LEU A 6 31.76 -17.83 -24.30
N LEU A 7 31.42 -18.32 -23.11
CA LEU A 7 30.03 -18.49 -22.68
C LEU A 7 29.47 -17.11 -22.32
N THR A 8 28.59 -16.56 -23.16
CA THR A 8 27.77 -15.40 -22.83
C THR A 8 26.65 -15.85 -21.89
N LEU A 9 26.77 -15.55 -20.59
CA LEU A 9 25.64 -15.68 -19.66
C LEU A 9 24.62 -14.59 -19.96
N LEU A 10 23.46 -14.99 -20.51
CA LEU A 10 22.30 -14.12 -20.60
C LEU A 10 21.71 -13.96 -19.18
N PRO A 11 21.38 -12.75 -18.71
CA PRO A 11 20.71 -12.57 -17.43
C PRO A 11 19.31 -13.18 -17.51
N VAL A 12 19.08 -14.26 -16.76
CA VAL A 12 17.73 -14.74 -16.46
C VAL A 12 17.22 -13.87 -15.32
N SER A 13 16.29 -12.96 -15.61
CA SER A 13 15.47 -12.37 -14.54
C SER A 13 14.63 -13.48 -13.93
N ALA A 14 14.69 -13.64 -12.61
CA ALA A 14 13.78 -14.52 -11.91
C ALA A 14 12.34 -13.98 -12.08
N PRO A 15 11.35 -14.81 -12.46
CA PRO A 15 9.95 -14.51 -12.25
C PRO A 15 9.64 -13.79 -10.93
N ALA A 16 8.87 -12.72 -11.06
CA ALA A 16 8.32 -11.94 -9.97
C ALA A 16 6.90 -11.51 -10.34
N ALA A 17 6.00 -11.52 -9.36
CA ALA A 17 4.63 -11.07 -9.51
C ALA A 17 4.52 -9.58 -9.17
N GLU A 18 3.67 -8.89 -9.93
CA GLU A 18 3.30 -7.50 -9.67
C GLU A 18 1.94 -7.43 -9.01
N PHE A 19 1.85 -6.62 -7.96
CA PHE A 19 0.62 -6.35 -7.25
C PHE A 19 0.34 -4.86 -7.21
N ALA A 20 -0.95 -4.53 -7.08
CA ALA A 20 -1.43 -3.20 -6.81
C ALA A 20 -2.45 -3.23 -5.67
N PHE A 21 -2.56 -2.13 -4.95
CA PHE A 21 -3.42 -2.03 -3.78
C PHE A 21 -3.91 -0.60 -3.59
N CYS A 22 -5.04 -0.49 -2.92
CA CYS A 22 -5.73 0.76 -2.68
C CYS A 22 -6.10 0.84 -1.21
N TRP A 23 -5.78 1.96 -0.57
CA TRP A 23 -6.29 2.27 0.76
C TRP A 23 -7.17 3.51 0.70
N GLY A 24 -8.35 3.40 1.30
CA GLY A 24 -9.29 4.50 1.45
C GLY A 24 -9.30 4.99 2.89
N GLY A 25 -8.76 6.18 3.11
CA GLY A 25 -8.82 6.86 4.39
C GLY A 25 -10.08 7.69 4.57
N ALA A 26 -10.20 8.34 5.72
CA ALA A 26 -11.22 9.35 5.96
C ALA A 26 -10.89 10.66 5.23
N GLY A 27 -11.86 11.57 5.18
CA GLY A 27 -11.63 12.96 4.71
C GLY A 27 -11.15 13.09 3.27
N GLY A 28 -11.48 12.12 2.40
CA GLY A 28 -11.08 12.14 0.98
C GLY A 28 -9.65 11.69 0.71
N HIS A 29 -8.95 11.15 1.72
CA HIS A 29 -7.60 10.59 1.55
C HIS A 29 -7.66 9.23 0.85
N VAL A 30 -6.83 9.06 -0.16
CA VAL A 30 -6.65 7.79 -0.86
C VAL A 30 -5.16 7.54 -1.03
N LEU A 31 -4.76 6.29 -0.90
CA LEU A 31 -3.42 5.82 -1.24
C LEU A 31 -3.54 4.77 -2.33
N GLU A 32 -2.74 4.92 -3.37
CA GLU A 32 -2.52 3.90 -4.39
C GLU A 32 -1.12 3.35 -4.21
N GLY A 33 -0.93 2.06 -4.36
CA GLY A 33 0.40 1.48 -4.31
C GLY A 33 0.59 0.28 -5.20
N ARG A 34 1.87 -0.04 -5.42
CA ARG A 34 2.33 -1.17 -6.20
C ARG A 34 3.50 -1.83 -5.49
N MET A 35 3.62 -3.14 -5.67
CA MET A 35 4.78 -3.89 -5.22
C MET A 35 5.14 -5.03 -6.18
N THR A 36 6.41 -5.40 -6.19
CA THR A 36 6.94 -6.55 -6.93
C THR A 36 7.55 -7.55 -5.97
N VAL A 37 7.04 -8.78 -6.00
CA VAL A 37 7.47 -9.87 -5.10
C VAL A 37 7.98 -11.03 -5.95
N PRO A 38 9.22 -11.52 -5.72
CA PRO A 38 9.71 -12.73 -6.38
C PRO A 38 8.80 -13.92 -6.12
N ASP A 39 8.54 -14.74 -7.13
CA ASP A 39 7.57 -15.85 -7.04
C ASP A 39 7.89 -16.82 -5.89
N ALA A 40 9.19 -17.04 -5.62
CA ALA A 40 9.64 -17.90 -4.53
C ALA A 40 9.22 -17.40 -3.13
N ALA A 41 9.06 -16.08 -2.95
CA ALA A 41 8.62 -15.51 -1.68
C ALA A 41 7.10 -15.66 -1.47
N LEU A 42 6.31 -15.82 -2.54
CA LEU A 42 4.86 -16.02 -2.43
C LEU A 42 4.46 -17.37 -1.81
N ALA A 43 5.40 -18.32 -1.71
CA ALA A 43 5.20 -19.57 -0.98
C ALA A 43 5.31 -19.43 0.55
N LYS A 44 5.74 -18.25 1.05
CA LYS A 44 5.83 -17.98 2.49
C LYS A 44 4.45 -17.69 3.08
N PRO A 45 4.24 -17.98 4.37
CA PRO A 45 3.02 -17.57 5.07
C PRO A 45 2.89 -16.05 5.23
N LEU A 46 4.02 -15.34 5.16
CA LEU A 46 4.07 -13.89 5.23
C LEU A 46 5.27 -13.40 4.40
N VAL A 47 5.01 -12.49 3.48
CA VAL A 47 6.01 -11.73 2.73
C VAL A 47 6.36 -10.50 3.57
N THR A 48 7.65 -10.31 3.83
CA THR A 48 8.13 -9.17 4.64
C THR A 48 8.84 -8.13 3.79
N GLU A 49 9.27 -7.02 4.41
CA GLU A 49 10.05 -5.98 3.74
C GLU A 49 11.32 -6.48 3.02
N ALA A 50 11.90 -7.61 3.48
CA ALA A 50 13.11 -8.19 2.90
C ALA A 50 12.86 -8.96 1.60
N ASP A 51 11.59 -9.27 1.30
CA ASP A 51 11.19 -10.08 0.16
C ASP A 51 10.72 -9.25 -1.03
N VAL A 52 10.43 -7.97 -0.82
CA VAL A 52 9.93 -7.07 -1.86
C VAL A 52 11.09 -6.45 -2.63
N THR A 53 11.00 -6.46 -3.96
CA THR A 53 12.06 -5.94 -4.85
C THR A 53 11.74 -4.57 -5.44
N ALA A 54 10.47 -4.19 -5.43
CA ALA A 54 10.01 -2.83 -5.74
C ALA A 54 8.76 -2.54 -4.91
N PHE A 55 8.64 -1.32 -4.39
CA PHE A 55 7.49 -0.84 -3.65
C PHE A 55 7.33 0.66 -3.87
N ALA A 56 6.10 1.12 -4.11
CA ALA A 56 5.79 2.54 -4.22
C ALA A 56 4.36 2.80 -3.76
N ILE A 57 4.15 3.96 -3.13
CA ILE A 57 2.86 4.51 -2.74
C ILE A 57 2.73 5.95 -3.23
N ALA A 58 1.53 6.32 -3.65
CA ALA A 58 1.13 7.66 -4.03
C ALA A 58 -0.13 8.06 -3.25
N GLY A 59 -0.10 9.22 -2.62
CA GLY A 59 -1.19 9.78 -1.86
C GLY A 59 -2.01 10.78 -2.65
N TYR A 60 -3.31 10.77 -2.42
CA TYR A 60 -4.28 11.70 -3.00
C TYR A 60 -5.22 12.25 -1.92
N LEU A 61 -5.64 13.49 -2.09
CA LEU A 61 -6.69 14.14 -1.32
C LEU A 61 -7.72 14.71 -2.28
N ASP A 62 -8.96 14.23 -2.21
CA ASP A 62 -10.04 14.62 -3.14
C ASP A 62 -9.62 14.48 -4.62
N GLY A 63 -8.88 13.41 -4.92
CA GLY A 63 -8.35 13.10 -6.25
C GLY A 63 -7.14 13.94 -6.68
N ARG A 64 -6.62 14.84 -5.85
CA ARG A 64 -5.40 15.62 -6.13
C ARG A 64 -4.17 14.94 -5.51
N PRO A 65 -3.05 14.80 -6.24
CA PRO A 65 -1.85 14.20 -5.68
C PRO A 65 -1.30 15.08 -4.55
N VAL A 66 -0.93 14.46 -3.43
CA VAL A 66 -0.36 15.13 -2.25
C VAL A 66 1.04 14.66 -1.88
N GLY A 67 1.52 13.58 -2.50
CA GLY A 67 2.89 13.10 -2.32
C GLY A 67 3.03 11.62 -2.68
N GLY A 68 4.21 11.06 -2.44
CA GLY A 68 4.47 9.64 -2.60
C GLY A 68 5.77 9.25 -1.91
N TRP A 69 6.01 7.94 -1.83
CA TRP A 69 7.25 7.37 -1.35
C TRP A 69 7.50 6.02 -2.03
N SER A 70 8.76 5.69 -2.28
CA SER A 70 9.16 4.42 -2.89
C SER A 70 10.40 3.82 -2.24
N LEU A 71 10.63 2.54 -2.52
CA LEU A 71 11.80 1.80 -2.05
C LEU A 71 13.13 2.42 -2.53
N ASP A 72 13.12 3.15 -3.65
CA ASP A 72 14.30 3.86 -4.17
C ASP A 72 14.74 5.02 -3.25
N GLU A 73 13.85 5.48 -2.38
CA GLU A 73 14.09 6.55 -1.40
C GLU A 73 14.39 6.00 0.00
N LEU A 74 14.53 4.68 0.15
CA LEU A 74 14.77 4.03 1.43
C LEU A 74 16.13 4.44 2.01
N THR A 75 16.11 4.90 3.26
CA THR A 75 17.32 5.19 4.04
C THR A 75 17.33 4.38 5.34
N PRO A 76 18.47 4.27 6.05
CA PRO A 76 18.52 3.63 7.37
C PRO A 76 17.64 4.29 8.44
N ARG A 77 17.09 5.49 8.18
CA ARG A 77 16.21 6.22 9.10
C ARG A 77 14.73 6.11 8.71
N THR A 78 14.44 5.60 7.52
CA THR A 78 13.08 5.49 7.01
C THR A 78 12.36 4.36 7.74
N ALA A 79 11.17 4.64 8.26
CA ALA A 79 10.32 3.58 8.81
C ALA A 79 9.88 2.65 7.67
N TRP A 80 10.29 1.38 7.75
CA TRP A 80 9.97 0.38 6.72
C TRP A 80 9.67 -0.97 7.39
N ASN A 81 8.38 -1.31 7.41
CA ASN A 81 7.85 -2.60 7.86
C ASN A 81 6.68 -2.92 6.93
N LEU A 82 6.75 -4.07 6.26
CA LEU A 82 5.74 -4.55 5.33
C LEU A 82 5.37 -5.97 5.70
N ASN A 83 4.08 -6.24 5.86
CA ASN A 83 3.58 -7.56 6.21
C ASN A 83 2.42 -7.92 5.29
N PHE A 84 2.71 -8.68 4.23
CA PHE A 84 1.74 -9.11 3.22
C PHE A 84 1.47 -10.61 3.38
N ASP A 85 0.21 -10.99 3.55
CA ASP A 85 -0.22 -12.39 3.52
C ASP A 85 -0.61 -12.76 2.08
N PRO A 86 0.23 -13.55 1.35
CA PRO A 86 -0.04 -13.90 -0.03
C PRO A 86 -1.17 -14.92 -0.20
N ALA A 87 -1.57 -15.63 0.88
CA ALA A 87 -2.70 -16.55 0.83
C ALA A 87 -4.03 -15.81 1.00
N ALA A 88 -4.08 -14.81 1.87
CA ALA A 88 -5.24 -13.94 2.05
C ALA A 88 -5.34 -12.84 0.98
N MET A 89 -4.22 -12.50 0.33
CA MET A 89 -4.09 -11.35 -0.57
C MET A 89 -4.40 -10.02 0.15
N GLU A 90 -3.85 -9.84 1.35
CA GLU A 90 -4.07 -8.65 2.17
C GLU A 90 -2.80 -8.25 2.93
N PHE A 91 -2.64 -6.96 3.21
CA PHE A 91 -1.70 -6.50 4.22
C PHE A 91 -2.25 -6.78 5.62
N VAL A 92 -1.39 -7.24 6.53
CA VAL A 92 -1.78 -7.49 7.92
C VAL A 92 -1.94 -6.16 8.66
N THR A 93 -3.09 -5.95 9.27
CA THR A 93 -3.44 -4.71 10.01
C THR A 93 -3.86 -5.00 11.45
N GLY A 94 -4.08 -3.95 12.26
CA GLY A 94 -4.60 -4.05 13.65
C GLY A 94 -3.56 -4.28 14.76
N GLY A 95 -2.28 -4.45 14.45
CA GLY A 95 -1.18 -4.55 15.42
C GLY A 95 -0.25 -3.34 15.42
N TYR A 96 0.81 -3.36 16.24
CA TYR A 96 1.81 -2.30 16.24
C TYR A 96 2.46 -2.16 14.86
N SER A 97 2.68 -0.94 14.40
CA SER A 97 3.20 -0.65 13.05
C SER A 97 4.61 -1.14 12.80
N THR A 98 5.38 -1.46 13.85
CA THR A 98 6.71 -2.07 13.79
C THR A 98 6.71 -3.58 14.02
N SER A 99 5.53 -4.20 14.17
CA SER A 99 5.38 -5.64 14.38
C SER A 99 4.92 -6.34 13.10
N PRO A 100 4.98 -7.69 13.04
CA PRO A 100 4.41 -8.46 11.94
C PRO A 100 2.89 -8.32 11.74
N ARG A 101 2.21 -7.55 12.60
CA ARG A 101 0.76 -7.29 12.54
C ARG A 101 0.41 -5.85 12.16
N GLY A 102 1.36 -5.08 11.65
CA GLY A 102 1.12 -3.70 11.23
C GLY A 102 1.94 -3.34 9.99
N GLN A 103 1.85 -2.07 9.62
CA GLN A 103 2.55 -1.51 8.45
C GLN A 103 3.18 -0.18 8.84
N ALA A 104 4.39 0.08 8.34
CA ALA A 104 5.05 1.37 8.45
C ALA A 104 5.79 1.65 7.16
N TRP A 105 5.31 2.59 6.35
CA TRP A 105 5.87 2.92 5.04
C TRP A 105 6.20 4.41 5.02
N ASN A 106 7.45 4.75 5.31
CA ASN A 106 7.91 6.12 5.49
C ASN A 106 7.09 6.93 6.52
N ALA A 107 6.46 6.25 7.49
CA ALA A 107 5.81 6.86 8.63
C ALA A 107 5.88 5.89 9.81
N ARG A 108 6.47 6.33 10.93
CA ARG A 108 6.49 5.56 12.18
C ARG A 108 5.13 5.63 12.89
N GLY A 109 5.00 4.96 14.03
CA GLY A 109 3.75 4.95 14.82
C GLY A 109 3.24 6.32 15.32
N SER A 110 4.07 7.36 15.34
CA SER A 110 3.66 8.76 15.62
C SER A 110 3.21 9.54 14.37
N VAL A 111 3.45 8.98 13.17
CA VAL A 111 2.93 9.45 11.88
C VAL A 111 3.34 10.88 11.51
N ASP A 112 4.54 11.29 11.93
CA ASP A 112 5.05 12.67 11.86
C ASP A 112 6.48 12.77 11.32
N ASP A 113 6.87 11.82 10.44
CA ASP A 113 8.26 11.68 9.97
C ASP A 113 8.44 11.20 8.53
N CYS A 114 7.52 11.57 7.66
CA CYS A 114 7.55 11.20 6.24
C CYS A 114 8.43 12.08 5.35
N GLY A 115 9.11 13.09 5.90
CA GLY A 115 9.93 14.07 5.19
C GLY A 115 9.16 15.32 4.76
N ARG A 116 9.90 16.35 4.33
CA ARG A 116 9.40 17.63 3.80
C ARG A 116 10.14 18.05 2.52
N PRO A 117 9.51 17.99 1.33
CA PRO A 117 8.20 17.38 1.09
C PRO A 117 8.23 15.86 1.35
N GLY A 118 7.10 15.25 1.65
CA GLY A 118 7.06 13.82 1.94
C GLY A 118 5.67 13.21 2.12
N PHE A 119 5.58 11.89 1.97
CA PHE A 119 4.36 11.11 2.17
C PHE A 119 4.68 9.78 2.84
N GLY A 120 3.82 9.34 3.75
CA GLY A 120 3.98 8.05 4.40
C GLY A 120 2.64 7.49 4.88
N PHE A 121 2.62 6.19 5.14
CA PHE A 121 1.47 5.45 5.61
C PHE A 121 1.82 4.65 6.85
N ASN A 122 0.89 4.61 7.80
CA ASN A 122 1.01 3.84 9.02
C ASN A 122 -0.28 3.03 9.23
N SER A 123 -0.12 1.75 9.56
CA SER A 123 -1.17 0.91 10.14
C SER A 123 -0.67 0.41 11.48
N GLY A 124 -1.09 1.08 12.55
CA GLY A 124 -0.73 0.78 13.92
C GLY A 124 -1.88 0.18 14.73
N ALA A 125 -1.64 -0.04 16.03
CA ALA A 125 -2.60 -0.71 16.91
C ALA A 125 -3.87 0.11 17.19
N GLY A 126 -3.85 1.42 16.91
CA GLY A 126 -4.98 2.32 17.13
C GLY A 126 -5.70 2.79 15.87
N SER A 127 -5.01 2.80 14.72
CA SER A 127 -5.53 3.39 13.48
C SER A 127 -4.71 2.99 12.25
N GLN A 128 -5.30 3.28 11.09
CA GLN A 128 -4.57 3.45 9.84
C GLN A 128 -4.69 4.90 9.40
N ASP A 129 -3.59 5.49 8.93
CA ASP A 129 -3.48 6.92 8.64
C ASP A 129 -2.27 7.25 7.77
N VAL A 130 -2.23 8.51 7.29
CA VAL A 130 -1.13 9.03 6.49
C VAL A 130 -0.41 10.20 7.16
N CYS A 131 0.86 10.32 6.80
CA CYS A 131 1.70 11.49 7.03
C CYS A 131 1.85 12.26 5.72
N ILE A 132 1.74 13.59 5.76
CA ILE A 132 2.06 14.47 4.63
C ILE A 132 2.96 15.59 5.17
N ASP A 133 4.14 15.77 4.59
CA ASP A 133 5.08 16.84 4.95
C ASP A 133 5.44 16.88 6.47
N ASP A 134 5.85 15.74 7.03
CA ASP A 134 6.08 15.50 8.48
C ASP A 134 4.87 15.88 9.36
N THR A 135 3.65 15.79 8.82
CA THR A 135 2.43 16.12 9.55
C THR A 135 1.45 14.97 9.49
N TRP A 136 1.10 14.44 10.68
CA TRP A 136 0.04 13.45 10.80
C TRP A 136 -1.29 14.06 10.34
N ARG A 137 -1.92 13.39 9.37
CA ARG A 137 -3.26 13.74 8.89
C ARG A 137 -4.29 13.02 9.72
N ILE A 138 -4.67 13.62 10.85
CA ILE A 138 -5.71 13.07 11.73
C ILE A 138 -7.07 12.93 11.01
N ASP A 139 -7.32 13.75 9.99
CA ASP A 139 -8.49 13.70 9.12
C ASP A 139 -8.50 12.49 8.15
N SER A 140 -7.39 11.77 8.04
CA SER A 140 -7.27 10.54 7.24
C SER A 140 -7.60 9.25 8.01
N VAL A 141 -7.71 9.34 9.34
CA VAL A 141 -7.75 8.19 10.25
C VAL A 141 -8.96 7.29 10.01
N ILE A 142 -8.71 5.98 9.94
CA ILE A 142 -9.72 4.91 9.98
C ILE A 142 -9.37 3.85 11.03
N ALA A 143 -10.27 2.89 11.27
CA ALA A 143 -10.08 1.83 12.25
C ALA A 143 -8.85 0.97 11.93
N ALA A 144 -8.11 0.56 12.97
CA ALA A 144 -6.85 -0.17 12.87
C ALA A 144 -6.98 -1.49 12.10
N GLU A 145 -8.08 -2.19 12.31
CA GLU A 145 -8.42 -3.51 11.75
C GLU A 145 -9.12 -3.44 10.38
N THR A 146 -9.22 -2.26 9.76
CA THR A 146 -9.81 -2.15 8.43
C THR A 146 -9.04 -3.06 7.45
N PRO A 147 -9.70 -3.94 6.70
CA PRO A 147 -9.02 -4.80 5.72
C PRO A 147 -8.29 -3.97 4.68
N PHE A 148 -7.08 -4.39 4.31
CA PHE A 148 -6.27 -3.72 3.29
C PHE A 148 -5.90 -4.71 2.18
N PRO A 149 -6.80 -4.89 1.19
CA PRO A 149 -6.64 -5.89 0.15
C PRO A 149 -5.57 -5.52 -0.87
N VAL A 150 -4.97 -6.56 -1.43
CA VAL A 150 -3.96 -6.52 -2.48
C VAL A 150 -4.48 -7.30 -3.68
N HIS A 151 -4.21 -6.80 -4.88
CA HIS A 151 -4.67 -7.40 -6.12
C HIS A 151 -3.49 -7.65 -7.06
N PRO A 152 -3.53 -8.68 -7.93
CA PRO A 152 -2.63 -8.73 -9.06
C PRO A 152 -2.74 -7.45 -9.90
N ALA A 153 -1.61 -6.92 -10.37
CA ALA A 153 -1.57 -5.58 -10.97
C ALA A 153 -2.42 -5.43 -12.24
N ASP A 154 -2.71 -6.52 -12.95
CA ASP A 154 -3.53 -6.56 -14.17
C ASP A 154 -5.04 -6.59 -13.91
N SER A 155 -5.45 -6.83 -12.67
CA SER A 155 -6.85 -7.02 -12.27
C SER A 155 -7.26 -6.16 -11.08
N ALA A 156 -6.40 -5.24 -10.66
CA ALA A 156 -6.67 -4.33 -9.56
C ALA A 156 -7.81 -3.36 -9.88
N PRO A 157 -8.79 -3.17 -8.98
CA PRO A 157 -9.82 -2.15 -9.14
C PRO A 157 -9.21 -0.75 -9.05
N PRO A 158 -9.83 0.27 -9.68
CA PRO A 158 -9.37 1.64 -9.53
C PRO A 158 -9.58 2.13 -8.09
N CYS A 159 -8.55 2.73 -7.48
CA CYS A 159 -8.62 3.24 -6.11
C CYS A 159 -9.59 4.42 -6.00
N LEU A 160 -9.58 5.28 -7.02
CA LEU A 160 -10.53 6.37 -7.20
C LEU A 160 -11.71 5.91 -8.08
N ALA A 161 -12.47 4.92 -7.62
CA ALA A 161 -13.75 4.67 -8.26
C ALA A 161 -14.67 5.88 -7.98
N ALA A 162 -15.15 6.53 -9.04
CA ALA A 162 -16.17 7.57 -8.91
C ALA A 162 -17.32 7.03 -8.04
N PRO A 163 -17.90 7.83 -7.13
CA PRO A 163 -19.01 7.37 -6.33
C PRO A 163 -20.09 6.83 -7.27
N VAL A 164 -20.40 5.54 -7.14
CA VAL A 164 -21.56 4.96 -7.81
C VAL A 164 -22.73 5.80 -7.35
N ILE A 165 -23.30 6.59 -8.26
CA ILE A 165 -24.50 7.37 -7.99
C ILE A 165 -25.57 6.36 -7.62
N GLY A 166 -25.75 6.16 -6.31
CA GLY A 166 -26.83 5.36 -5.78
C GLY A 166 -28.14 5.95 -6.29
N THR A 167 -28.86 5.16 -7.07
CA THR A 167 -30.23 5.48 -7.49
C THR A 167 -31.00 5.95 -6.27
N ALA A 168 -31.51 7.18 -6.32
CA ALA A 168 -32.32 7.74 -5.25
C ALA A 168 -33.44 6.74 -4.85
N PRO A 169 -33.75 6.57 -3.56
CA PRO A 169 -34.88 5.75 -3.16
C PRO A 169 -36.14 6.32 -3.80
N GLN A 170 -36.87 5.47 -4.53
CA GLN A 170 -38.18 5.83 -5.08
C GLN A 170 -39.05 6.33 -3.93
N SER A 171 -39.49 7.58 -4.03
CA SER A 171 -40.43 8.15 -3.08
C SER A 171 -41.73 7.35 -3.15
N HIS A 172 -42.07 6.71 -2.03
CA HIS A 172 -43.37 6.10 -1.83
C HIS A 172 -44.42 7.22 -1.84
N PRO A 173 -45.43 7.19 -2.73
CA PRO A 173 -46.48 8.19 -2.68
C PRO A 173 -47.33 7.97 -1.41
N PRO A 174 -47.83 9.03 -0.76
CA PRO A 174 -48.64 8.87 0.44
C PRO A 174 -49.92 8.10 0.10
N PRO A 175 -50.44 7.28 1.03
CA PRO A 175 -51.69 6.57 0.81
C PRO A 175 -52.82 7.59 0.62
N ARG A 176 -53.62 7.38 -0.43
CA ARG A 176 -54.89 8.08 -0.60
C ARG A 176 -55.93 7.40 0.28
N SER A 177 -56.55 8.24 1.13
CA SER A 177 -57.77 8.08 1.94
C SER A 177 -57.82 6.92 2.92
#